data_AF-A0A967BQX5-F1
#
_entry.id   AF-A0A967BQX5-F1
#
_cell.length_a   1.000
_cell.length_b   1.000
_cell.length_c   1.000
_cell.angle_alpha   90.00
_cell.angle_beta   90.00
_cell.angle_gamma   90.00
#
_symmetry.space_group_name_H-M   'P 1'
#
loop_
_entity.id
_entity.type
_entity.pdbx_description
1 polymer ?
#
loop_
_entity_poly.entity_id
_entity_poly.type
_entity_poly.pdbx_seq_one_letter_code
_entity_poly.pdbx_strand_id
1 'polypeptide(L)'
;MNKVFRTIGLLYVLLYVFVSFGIANADSWNLDGLYSLNVFSSSSWDLSRYDNFVVSEGDYFLVDIDDAFGYLINDDNKTYTVFPVMTGALRTPTPENEWIIKEKNIQSNRVIFGKTGEFLRMYLDDGNTRTGYGIHGYGYFAEEIEKGTKFLTLGCILVADNIHDLLEESYLINNENMRVITTNEVNLSSYIKLGL
;
A
#
# COMPACT_ATOMS: atom_id res chain seq x y z
N MET A 1 -58.48 -2.25 52.29
CA MET A 1 -58.21 -1.20 51.27
C MET A 1 -56.81 -0.64 51.52
N ASN A 2 -56.12 -0.17 50.47
CA ASN A 2 -54.98 0.80 50.37
C ASN A 2 -54.14 1.12 51.63
N LYS A 3 -52.81 1.35 51.61
CA LYS A 3 -51.64 1.16 50.71
C LYS A 3 -50.46 1.93 51.40
N VAL A 4 -49.23 1.38 51.49
CA VAL A 4 -47.94 1.85 50.87
C VAL A 4 -47.55 3.33 51.18
N PHE A 5 -46.37 3.73 51.70
CA PHE A 5 -44.93 3.36 51.56
C PHE A 5 -44.18 3.55 52.93
N ARG A 6 -42.93 3.16 53.31
CA ARG A 6 -41.70 2.49 52.75
C ARG A 6 -40.76 3.29 51.80
N THR A 7 -39.42 3.36 51.92
CA THR A 7 -38.39 2.63 52.72
C THR A 7 -37.16 3.53 53.04
N ILE A 8 -36.31 3.07 53.97
CA ILE A 8 -35.00 3.61 54.43
C ILE A 8 -33.98 3.83 53.27
N GLY A 9 -33.09 4.82 53.42
CA GLY A 9 -31.99 5.12 52.48
C GLY A 9 -30.74 4.24 52.65
N LEU A 10 -29.98 4.04 51.56
CA LEU A 10 -28.79 3.18 51.55
C LEU A 10 -27.47 3.94 51.77
N LEU A 11 -26.58 3.33 52.54
CA LEU A 11 -25.18 3.72 52.67
C LEU A 11 -24.36 3.15 51.51
N TYR A 12 -23.49 3.95 50.88
CA TYR A 12 -22.49 3.45 49.93
C TYR A 12 -21.08 3.90 50.34
N VAL A 13 -20.24 2.92 50.68
CA VAL A 13 -18.80 3.08 50.88
C VAL A 13 -18.11 2.55 49.62
N LEU A 14 -17.33 3.40 48.95
CA LEU A 14 -16.62 3.03 47.73
C LEU A 14 -15.15 2.76 48.08
N LEU A 15 -14.83 1.48 48.25
CA LEU A 15 -13.52 1.00 48.67
C LEU A 15 -12.58 0.90 47.47
N TYR A 16 -11.41 1.55 47.53
CA TYR A 16 -10.33 1.30 46.58
C TYR A 16 -9.76 -0.11 46.82
N VAL A 17 -9.81 -0.97 45.80
CA VAL A 17 -9.15 -2.28 45.81
C VAL A 17 -8.29 -2.40 44.56
N PHE A 18 -6.98 -2.25 44.72
CA PHE A 18 -6.01 -2.72 43.74
C PHE A 18 -5.98 -4.25 43.79
N VAL A 19 -6.30 -4.91 42.67
CA VAL A 19 -6.15 -6.35 42.54
C VAL A 19 -5.11 -6.65 41.46
N SER A 20 -3.90 -6.98 41.89
CA SER A 20 -2.89 -7.58 41.02
C SER A 20 -3.24 -9.06 40.81
N PHE A 21 -3.60 -9.45 39.59
CA PHE A 21 -3.61 -10.86 39.18
C PHE A 21 -2.48 -11.12 38.18
N GLY A 22 -1.89 -12.31 38.30
CA GLY A 22 -0.57 -12.60 37.70
C GLY A 22 -0.61 -12.82 36.19
N ILE A 23 0.48 -12.44 35.54
CA ILE A 23 0.87 -12.97 34.24
C ILE A 23 1.25 -14.44 34.45
N ALA A 24 0.31 -15.35 34.22
CA ALA A 24 0.60 -16.77 34.03
C ALA A 24 1.04 -16.98 32.57
N ASN A 25 2.00 -17.87 32.34
CA ASN A 25 2.60 -18.05 31.02
C ASN A 25 1.55 -18.50 30.00
N ALA A 26 1.34 -17.69 28.96
CA ALA A 26 1.01 -18.18 27.63
C ALA A 26 2.34 -18.21 26.86
N ASP A 27 2.66 -19.32 26.20
CA ASP A 27 3.97 -19.53 25.62
C ASP A 27 4.33 -18.45 24.59
N SER A 28 5.52 -17.86 24.76
CA SER A 28 6.04 -16.86 23.85
C SER A 28 6.36 -17.50 22.50
N TRP A 29 5.43 -17.41 21.56
CA TRP A 29 5.72 -17.56 20.14
C TRP A 29 6.68 -16.44 19.73
N ASN A 30 7.97 -16.74 19.84
CA ASN A 30 9.04 -15.80 19.59
C ASN A 30 9.03 -15.45 18.10
N LEU A 31 8.58 -14.23 17.80
CA LEU A 31 8.58 -13.62 16.48
C LEU A 31 9.63 -12.49 16.40
N ASP A 32 10.77 -12.65 17.09
CA ASP A 32 11.92 -11.73 17.01
C ASP A 32 12.65 -11.83 15.63
N GLY A 33 12.03 -12.48 14.64
CA GLY A 33 12.50 -12.62 13.27
C GLY A 33 11.76 -11.71 12.28
N LEU A 34 12.49 -10.72 11.76
CA LEU A 34 12.24 -10.06 10.47
C LEU A 34 10.99 -9.16 10.29
N TYR A 35 10.56 -8.44 11.33
CA TYR A 35 9.72 -7.23 11.13
C TYR A 35 10.26 -6.01 11.88
N SER A 36 11.36 -5.43 11.37
CA SER A 36 11.72 -4.05 11.73
C SER A 36 10.72 -3.08 11.10
N LEU A 37 9.64 -2.77 11.82
CA LEU A 37 8.68 -1.75 11.39
C LEU A 37 9.41 -0.39 11.37
N ASN A 38 9.81 0.05 10.18
CA ASN A 38 10.51 1.30 9.99
C ASN A 38 9.49 2.43 10.10
N VAL A 39 9.36 3.00 11.30
CA VAL A 39 8.45 4.13 11.56
C VAL A 39 8.85 5.29 10.65
N PHE A 40 8.02 5.55 9.63
CA PHE A 40 8.29 6.55 8.60
C PHE A 40 8.36 7.95 9.22
N SER A 41 9.59 8.46 9.38
CA SER A 41 9.82 9.88 9.66
C SER A 41 9.68 10.66 8.36
N SER A 42 8.91 11.74 8.37
CA SER A 42 8.61 12.54 7.17
C SER A 42 9.78 13.39 6.66
N SER A 43 10.93 13.38 7.35
CA SER A 43 12.16 14.00 6.85
C SER A 43 12.93 13.04 5.94
N SER A 44 13.03 13.39 4.65
CA SER A 44 13.70 12.66 3.57
C SER A 44 13.25 11.21 3.35
N TRP A 45 12.39 11.01 2.35
CA TRP A 45 12.26 9.72 1.67
C TRP A 45 13.57 9.43 0.93
N ASP A 46 14.44 8.61 1.53
CA ASP A 46 15.67 8.17 0.87
C ASP A 46 15.34 7.22 -0.27
N LEU A 47 15.37 7.75 -1.50
CA LEU A 47 15.06 7.00 -2.71
C LEU A 47 16.14 5.97 -3.09
N SER A 48 17.34 6.01 -2.48
CA SER A 48 18.37 4.96 -2.65
C SER A 48 18.11 3.70 -1.82
N ARG A 49 17.05 3.72 -0.99
CA ARG A 49 16.66 2.57 -0.16
C ARG A 49 16.30 1.33 -0.99
N TYR A 50 15.88 1.52 -2.24
CA TYR A 50 15.38 0.46 -3.11
C TYR A 50 16.48 -0.29 -3.88
N ASP A 51 17.72 0.23 -3.88
CA ASP A 51 18.91 -0.32 -4.58
C ASP A 51 19.31 -1.74 -4.13
N ASN A 52 18.65 -2.29 -3.10
CA ASN A 52 18.87 -3.64 -2.57
C ASN A 52 17.73 -4.62 -2.91
N PHE A 53 16.66 -4.15 -3.56
CA PHE A 53 15.61 -5.02 -4.07
C PHE A 53 16.06 -5.62 -5.40
N VAL A 54 15.99 -6.96 -5.52
CA VAL A 54 16.35 -7.68 -6.74
C VAL A 54 15.06 -8.16 -7.39
N VAL A 55 14.76 -7.62 -8.57
CA VAL A 55 13.62 -8.02 -9.40
C VAL A 55 13.77 -9.45 -9.93
N SER A 56 12.65 -10.15 -10.09
CA SER A 56 12.58 -11.53 -10.59
C SER A 56 11.41 -11.77 -11.54
N GLU A 57 11.44 -12.93 -12.21
CA GLU A 57 10.30 -13.42 -13.00
C GLU A 57 9.17 -13.86 -12.05
N GLY A 58 7.94 -13.44 -12.31
CA GLY A 58 6.79 -13.62 -11.43
C GLY A 58 6.54 -12.47 -10.45
N ASP A 59 7.41 -11.44 -10.41
CA ASP A 59 7.18 -10.22 -9.64
C ASP A 59 5.83 -9.55 -9.99
N TYR A 60 5.14 -9.03 -8.97
CA TYR A 60 3.88 -8.30 -9.13
C TYR A 60 3.82 -7.06 -8.23
N PHE A 61 3.01 -6.08 -8.66
CA PHE A 61 2.88 -4.80 -7.97
C PHE A 61 1.51 -4.69 -7.27
N LEU A 62 1.51 -4.62 -5.94
CA LEU A 62 0.31 -4.41 -5.13
C LEU A 62 0.23 -2.94 -4.69
N VAL A 63 -0.94 -2.33 -4.79
CA VAL A 63 -1.18 -0.94 -4.39
C VAL A 63 -2.29 -0.88 -3.36
N ASP A 64 -1.94 -0.37 -2.17
CA ASP A 64 -2.90 0.13 -1.20
C ASP A 64 -3.33 1.54 -1.61
N ILE A 65 -4.60 1.69 -1.98
CA ILE A 65 -5.18 2.96 -2.44
C ILE A 65 -5.35 3.94 -1.28
N ASP A 66 -5.94 3.48 -0.17
CA ASP A 66 -6.35 4.33 0.96
C ASP A 66 -5.13 4.76 1.79
N ASP A 67 -4.19 3.83 2.03
CA ASP A 67 -2.94 4.15 2.69
C ASP A 67 -1.88 4.73 1.76
N ALA A 68 -2.08 4.65 0.44
CA ALA A 68 -1.22 5.20 -0.63
C ALA A 68 0.22 4.66 -0.61
N PHE A 69 0.35 3.34 -0.44
CA PHE A 69 1.61 2.62 -0.57
C PHE A 69 1.57 1.63 -1.73
N GLY A 70 2.69 1.56 -2.47
CA GLY A 70 2.97 0.54 -3.45
C GLY A 70 3.95 -0.49 -2.87
N TYR A 71 3.71 -1.76 -3.17
CA TYR A 71 4.53 -2.89 -2.80
C TYR A 71 4.92 -3.65 -4.08
N LEU A 72 6.21 -3.71 -4.42
CA LEU A 72 6.70 -4.63 -5.44
C LEU A 72 7.13 -5.91 -4.73
N ILE A 73 6.53 -7.04 -5.11
CA ILE A 73 6.57 -8.32 -4.38
C ILE A 73 7.09 -9.40 -5.34
N ASN A 74 8.06 -10.20 -4.91
CA ASN A 74 8.62 -11.31 -5.71
C ASN A 74 7.65 -12.51 -5.80
N ASP A 75 7.87 -13.39 -6.77
CA ASP A 75 7.14 -14.66 -6.93
C ASP A 75 7.14 -15.53 -5.66
N ASP A 76 8.24 -15.48 -4.91
CA ASP A 76 8.44 -16.16 -3.64
C ASP A 76 7.47 -15.72 -2.54
N ASN A 77 6.78 -14.59 -2.73
CA ASN A 77 5.78 -14.00 -1.84
C ASN A 77 6.29 -13.68 -0.42
N LYS A 78 7.62 -13.54 -0.22
CA LYS A 78 8.24 -13.18 1.07
C LYS A 78 9.11 -11.94 0.95
N THR A 79 9.75 -11.78 -0.20
CA THR A 79 10.59 -10.63 -0.54
C THR A 79 9.70 -9.56 -1.16
N TYR A 80 9.77 -8.35 -0.62
CA TYR A 80 9.06 -7.19 -1.14
C TYR A 80 9.78 -5.89 -0.79
N THR A 81 9.56 -4.85 -1.59
CA THR A 81 9.93 -3.47 -1.28
C THR A 81 8.67 -2.60 -1.23
N VAL A 82 8.67 -1.56 -0.40
CA VAL A 82 7.52 -0.69 -0.15
C VAL A 82 7.89 0.78 -0.32
N PHE A 83 7.07 1.52 -1.05
CA PHE A 83 7.30 2.92 -1.42
C PHE A 83 5.97 3.70 -1.46
N PRO A 84 5.99 5.03 -1.25
CA PRO A 84 4.79 5.85 -1.37
C PRO A 84 4.32 5.93 -2.83
N VAL A 85 3.03 6.07 -3.04
CA VAL A 85 2.41 6.34 -4.35
C VAL A 85 1.45 7.53 -4.24
N MET A 86 0.90 7.98 -5.38
CA MET A 86 -0.32 8.79 -5.38
C MET A 86 -1.37 8.22 -6.32
N THR A 87 -2.62 8.16 -5.86
CA THR A 87 -3.75 7.50 -6.54
C THR A 87 -4.83 8.52 -6.95
N GLY A 88 -5.94 8.02 -7.50
CA GLY A 88 -7.04 8.85 -7.98
C GLY A 88 -7.74 9.66 -6.89
N ALA A 89 -8.04 10.92 -7.16
CA ALA A 89 -8.82 11.78 -6.28
C ALA A 89 -10.26 11.25 -6.09
N LEU A 90 -10.92 11.58 -4.97
CA LEU A 90 -12.27 11.10 -4.59
C LEU A 90 -13.37 11.18 -5.68
N ARG A 91 -13.23 12.05 -6.69
CA ARG A 91 -14.18 12.18 -7.82
C ARG A 91 -13.84 11.30 -9.03
N THR A 92 -12.63 10.76 -9.06
CA THR A 92 -12.00 9.95 -10.11
C THR A 92 -11.01 8.98 -9.45
N PRO A 93 -11.48 8.11 -8.52
CA PRO A 93 -10.59 7.24 -7.75
C PRO A 93 -9.89 6.22 -8.65
N THR A 94 -8.74 5.72 -8.21
CA THR A 94 -8.17 4.48 -8.75
C THR A 94 -9.11 3.35 -8.31
N PRO A 95 -9.74 2.58 -9.24
CA PRO A 95 -10.64 1.52 -8.85
C PRO A 95 -9.88 0.29 -8.32
N GLU A 96 -10.50 -0.48 -7.44
CA GLU A 96 -9.99 -1.78 -7.01
C GLU A 96 -10.16 -2.81 -8.14
N ASN A 97 -9.07 -3.49 -8.53
CA ASN A 97 -9.08 -4.51 -9.59
C ASN A 97 -7.74 -5.28 -9.63
N GLU A 98 -7.72 -6.37 -10.40
CA GLU A 98 -6.47 -6.89 -10.97
C GLU A 98 -6.26 -6.35 -12.40
N TRP A 99 -5.01 -6.05 -12.73
CA TRP A 99 -4.59 -5.48 -14.01
C TRP A 99 -3.39 -6.22 -14.57
N ILE A 100 -3.20 -6.06 -15.88
CA ILE A 100 -2.01 -6.54 -16.57
C ILE A 100 -1.37 -5.36 -17.33
N ILE A 101 -0.07 -5.13 -17.14
CA ILE A 101 0.70 -4.17 -17.95
C ILE A 101 1.24 -4.89 -19.18
N LYS A 102 0.89 -4.37 -20.36
CA LYS A 102 1.24 -4.98 -21.67
C LYS A 102 1.71 -3.98 -22.75
N GLU A 103 1.86 -2.71 -22.39
CA GLU A 103 2.26 -1.65 -23.33
C GLU A 103 2.97 -0.54 -22.55
N LYS A 104 4.23 -0.26 -22.88
CA LYS A 104 4.89 1.00 -22.50
C LYS A 104 4.62 2.07 -23.56
N ASN A 105 4.18 3.25 -23.13
CA ASN A 105 4.07 4.44 -23.97
C ASN A 105 5.11 5.51 -23.57
N ILE A 106 5.64 6.24 -24.55
CA ILE A 106 6.40 7.47 -24.30
C ILE A 106 5.49 8.68 -24.54
N GLN A 107 5.41 9.56 -23.54
CA GLN A 107 4.64 10.79 -23.54
C GLN A 107 5.56 12.02 -23.57
N SER A 108 5.05 13.12 -24.13
CA SER A 108 5.80 14.38 -24.27
C SER A 108 5.73 15.28 -23.03
N ASN A 109 4.65 15.20 -22.24
CA ASN A 109 4.44 16.10 -21.09
C ASN A 109 5.19 15.62 -19.84
N ARG A 110 6.41 16.14 -19.65
CA ARG A 110 7.30 15.80 -18.53
C ARG A 110 6.89 16.34 -17.16
N VAL A 111 5.82 17.14 -17.09
CA VAL A 111 5.18 17.47 -15.81
C VAL A 111 4.25 16.34 -15.39
N ILE A 112 3.36 15.89 -16.30
CA ILE A 112 2.38 14.84 -16.00
C ILE A 112 3.05 13.46 -15.88
N PHE A 113 3.97 13.13 -16.79
CA PHE A 113 4.53 11.78 -16.96
C PHE A 113 6.00 11.64 -16.49
N GLY A 114 6.42 12.50 -15.55
CA GLY A 114 7.76 12.43 -14.96
C GLY A 114 8.90 12.77 -15.93
N LYS A 115 10.14 12.54 -15.50
CA LYS A 115 11.34 12.92 -16.27
C LYS A 115 11.53 12.08 -17.53
N THR A 116 11.24 10.79 -17.46
CA THR A 116 11.36 9.87 -18.60
C THR A 116 10.21 10.01 -19.59
N GLY A 117 9.06 10.50 -19.13
CA GLY A 117 7.82 10.60 -19.91
C GLY A 117 7.12 9.26 -20.11
N GLU A 118 7.54 8.20 -19.42
CA GLU A 118 7.02 6.86 -19.63
C GLU A 118 5.69 6.64 -18.94
N PHE A 119 4.94 5.67 -19.48
CA PHE A 119 3.63 5.29 -19.00
C PHE A 119 3.43 3.80 -19.24
N LEU A 120 3.34 3.03 -18.16
CA LEU A 120 3.04 1.60 -18.19
C LEU A 120 1.51 1.43 -18.21
N ARG A 121 0.96 1.00 -19.35
CA ARG A 121 -0.49 0.90 -19.61
C ARG A 121 -1.12 -0.29 -18.91
N MET A 122 -2.17 -0.04 -18.12
CA MET A 122 -3.01 -1.09 -17.56
C MET A 122 -4.08 -1.57 -18.54
N TYR A 123 -4.21 -2.89 -18.63
CA TYR A 123 -5.31 -3.65 -19.21
C TYR A 123 -6.09 -4.31 -18.06
N LEU A 124 -7.33 -4.73 -18.31
CA LEU A 124 -8.04 -5.61 -17.37
C LEU A 124 -7.35 -6.99 -17.25
N ASP A 125 -7.78 -7.78 -16.29
CA ASP A 125 -7.44 -9.20 -16.08
C ASP A 125 -7.60 -10.06 -17.35
N ASP A 126 -8.55 -9.71 -18.22
CA ASP A 126 -8.73 -10.32 -19.54
C ASP A 126 -7.51 -10.17 -20.48
N GLY A 127 -6.54 -9.31 -20.16
CA GLY A 127 -5.33 -9.04 -20.92
C GLY A 127 -5.54 -8.43 -22.31
N ASN A 128 -6.76 -7.96 -22.61
CA ASN A 128 -7.20 -7.51 -23.94
C ASN A 128 -7.88 -6.13 -23.89
N THR A 129 -8.64 -5.84 -22.84
CA THR A 129 -9.35 -4.58 -22.65
C THR A 129 -8.39 -3.50 -22.13
N ARG A 130 -7.85 -2.72 -23.07
CA ARG A 130 -6.96 -1.58 -22.82
C ARG A 130 -7.70 -0.45 -22.10
N THR A 131 -7.13 0.08 -21.01
CA THR A 131 -7.78 1.11 -20.19
C THR A 131 -7.15 2.50 -20.33
N GLY A 132 -7.80 3.51 -19.73
CA GLY A 132 -7.20 4.84 -19.56
C GLY A 132 -6.08 4.88 -18.51
N TYR A 133 -6.06 3.91 -17.60
CA TYR A 133 -5.17 3.88 -16.43
C TYR A 133 -3.77 3.34 -16.74
N GLY A 134 -2.88 3.52 -15.78
CA GLY A 134 -1.48 3.09 -15.84
C GLY A 134 -0.64 3.69 -14.73
N ILE A 135 0.65 3.37 -14.76
CA ILE A 135 1.67 3.85 -13.83
C ILE A 135 2.60 4.82 -14.58
N HIS A 136 2.99 5.93 -13.95
CA HIS A 136 3.98 6.85 -14.50
C HIS A 136 4.68 7.67 -13.41
N GLY A 137 5.84 8.25 -13.73
CA GLY A 137 6.46 9.28 -12.91
C GLY A 137 5.62 10.58 -12.90
N TYR A 138 5.92 11.48 -11.96
CA TYR A 138 5.31 12.82 -11.90
C TYR A 138 6.33 13.91 -11.56
N GLY A 139 6.29 15.03 -12.28
CA GLY A 139 7.32 16.08 -12.21
C GLY A 139 7.45 16.76 -10.83
N TYR A 140 6.39 16.72 -10.02
CA TYR A 140 6.36 17.27 -8.66
C TYR A 140 6.15 16.17 -7.59
N PHE A 141 6.47 14.90 -7.87
CA PHE A 141 6.19 13.76 -6.98
C PHE A 141 6.71 13.97 -5.56
N ALA A 142 7.99 14.36 -5.41
CA ALA A 142 8.59 14.59 -4.11
C ALA A 142 7.92 15.75 -3.35
N GLU A 143 7.60 16.85 -4.04
CA GLU A 143 6.97 18.04 -3.45
C GLU A 143 5.56 17.76 -2.93
N GLU A 144 4.79 16.93 -3.64
CA GLU A 144 3.44 16.53 -3.22
C GLU A 144 3.46 15.48 -2.09
N ILE A 145 4.42 14.54 -2.10
CA ILE A 145 4.63 13.62 -0.98
C ILE A 145 5.09 14.37 0.28
N GLU A 146 5.93 15.41 0.17
CA GLU A 146 6.32 16.27 1.30
C GLU A 146 5.13 17.07 1.88
N LYS A 147 4.12 17.39 1.07
CA LYS A 147 2.84 17.99 1.52
C LYS A 147 1.90 16.97 2.16
N GLY A 148 2.17 15.67 2.05
CA GLY A 148 1.26 14.59 2.45
C GLY A 148 0.10 14.36 1.47
N THR A 149 0.23 14.78 0.22
CA THR A 149 -0.77 14.51 -0.82
C THR A 149 -0.76 13.02 -1.18
N LYS A 150 -1.85 12.30 -0.84
CA LYS A 150 -2.10 10.91 -1.26
C LYS A 150 -2.88 10.79 -2.58
N PHE A 151 -3.88 11.65 -2.77
CA PHE A 151 -4.90 11.50 -3.81
C PHE A 151 -4.87 12.70 -4.77
N LEU A 152 -4.36 12.51 -5.98
CA LEU A 152 -4.06 13.60 -6.93
C LEU A 152 -4.51 13.32 -8.38
N THR A 153 -4.69 12.06 -8.77
CA THR A 153 -4.82 11.70 -10.20
C THR A 153 -6.27 11.57 -10.67
N LEU A 154 -6.42 11.30 -11.97
CA LEU A 154 -7.67 10.87 -12.60
C LEU A 154 -7.79 9.32 -12.67
N GLY A 155 -7.20 8.61 -11.71
CA GLY A 155 -7.24 7.15 -11.55
C GLY A 155 -5.93 6.42 -11.84
N CYS A 156 -4.95 7.07 -12.49
CA CYS A 156 -3.58 6.53 -12.62
C CYS A 156 -2.84 6.46 -11.27
N ILE A 157 -1.76 5.69 -11.23
CA ILE A 157 -0.83 5.64 -10.09
C ILE A 157 0.42 6.43 -10.43
N LEU A 158 0.76 7.41 -9.59
CA LEU A 158 2.03 8.13 -9.65
C LEU A 158 3.06 7.43 -8.76
N VAL A 159 4.30 7.41 -9.23
CA VAL A 159 5.48 6.94 -8.50
C VAL A 159 6.62 7.97 -8.63
N ALA A 160 7.67 7.82 -7.83
CA ALA A 160 8.94 8.48 -8.10
C ALA A 160 9.58 7.90 -9.38
N ASP A 161 10.38 8.70 -10.12
CA ASP A 161 10.97 8.23 -11.40
C ASP A 161 11.79 6.93 -11.20
N ASN A 162 12.57 6.82 -10.12
CA ASN A 162 13.39 5.62 -9.85
C ASN A 162 12.56 4.39 -9.43
N ILE A 163 11.33 4.58 -8.95
CA ILE A 163 10.37 3.49 -8.72
C ILE A 163 9.72 3.08 -10.05
N HIS A 164 9.49 4.03 -10.96
CA HIS A 164 9.09 3.68 -12.33
C HIS A 164 10.15 2.84 -13.03
N ASP A 165 11.43 3.20 -12.90
CA ASP A 165 12.56 2.44 -13.45
C ASP A 165 12.57 0.99 -12.93
N LEU A 166 12.34 0.77 -11.63
CA LEU A 166 12.26 -0.56 -11.00
C LEU A 166 11.04 -1.37 -11.47
N LEU A 167 9.88 -0.72 -11.61
CA LEU A 167 8.66 -1.34 -12.15
C LEU A 167 8.78 -1.66 -13.64
N GLU A 168 9.58 -0.90 -14.40
CA GLU A 168 9.94 -1.25 -15.77
C GLU A 168 10.88 -2.47 -15.83
N GLU A 169 11.90 -2.55 -14.97
CA GLU A 169 12.80 -3.72 -14.95
C GLU A 169 12.02 -5.01 -14.65
N SER A 170 11.10 -4.96 -13.68
CA SER A 170 10.15 -6.04 -13.40
C SER A 170 9.24 -6.36 -14.60
N TYR A 171 8.70 -5.34 -15.29
CA TYR A 171 7.89 -5.54 -16.51
C TYR A 171 8.67 -6.18 -17.67
N LEU A 172 9.95 -5.83 -17.85
CA LEU A 172 10.80 -6.40 -18.88
C LEU A 172 11.19 -7.86 -18.56
N ILE A 173 11.52 -8.17 -17.29
CA ILE A 173 11.81 -9.54 -16.85
C ILE A 173 10.56 -10.43 -16.95
N ASN A 174 9.38 -9.90 -16.64
CA ASN A 174 8.09 -10.56 -16.83
C ASN A 174 7.64 -10.62 -18.32
N ASN A 175 8.57 -10.59 -19.28
CA ASN A 175 8.30 -10.73 -20.71
C ASN A 175 7.24 -9.72 -21.24
N GLU A 176 7.34 -8.45 -20.83
CA GLU A 176 6.39 -7.37 -21.16
C GLU A 176 4.95 -7.63 -20.63
N ASN A 177 4.81 -8.33 -19.50
CA ASN A 177 3.53 -8.83 -18.99
C ASN A 177 3.48 -8.85 -17.44
N MET A 178 3.49 -7.68 -16.79
CA MET A 178 3.50 -7.57 -15.32
C MET A 178 2.07 -7.49 -14.74
N ARG A 179 1.80 -8.26 -13.66
CA ARG A 179 0.53 -8.19 -12.92
C ARG A 179 0.55 -7.04 -11.91
N VAL A 180 -0.57 -6.32 -11.80
CA VAL A 180 -0.78 -5.26 -10.81
C VAL A 180 -2.12 -5.49 -10.10
N ILE A 181 -2.16 -5.21 -8.80
CA ILE A 181 -3.37 -5.32 -7.97
C ILE A 181 -3.59 -3.98 -7.29
N THR A 182 -4.81 -3.45 -7.34
CA THR A 182 -5.21 -2.25 -6.60
C THR A 182 -6.31 -2.61 -5.61
N THR A 183 -6.17 -2.24 -4.34
CA THR A 183 -7.20 -2.45 -3.31
C THR A 183 -7.19 -1.36 -2.23
N ASN A 184 -8.29 -1.22 -1.52
CA ASN A 184 -8.42 -0.35 -0.33
C ASN A 184 -8.02 -1.08 0.98
N GLU A 185 -7.82 -2.40 0.97
CA GLU A 185 -7.47 -3.18 2.18
C GLU A 185 -6.27 -4.13 1.97
N VAL A 186 -5.02 -3.65 2.09
CA VAL A 186 -3.85 -4.54 2.01
C VAL A 186 -3.62 -5.33 3.30
N ASN A 187 -4.22 -6.52 3.37
CA ASN A 187 -3.78 -7.58 4.29
C ASN A 187 -2.58 -8.33 3.68
N LEU A 188 -1.36 -7.81 3.85
CA LEU A 188 -0.13 -8.48 3.38
C LEU A 188 -0.08 -9.95 3.79
N SER A 189 -0.58 -10.31 4.98
CA SER A 189 -0.52 -11.68 5.50
C SER A 189 -1.46 -12.68 4.78
N SER A 190 -2.41 -12.21 3.96
CA SER A 190 -3.16 -13.07 3.03
C SER A 190 -2.47 -13.18 1.68
N TYR A 191 -2.04 -12.09 1.05
CA TYR A 191 -1.33 -12.12 -0.24
C TYR A 191 -0.07 -13.03 -0.17
N ILE A 192 0.80 -12.76 0.81
CA ILE A 192 2.02 -13.54 1.16
C ILE A 192 1.76 -15.05 1.37
N LYS A 193 0.55 -15.45 1.79
CA LYS A 193 0.21 -16.86 2.06
C LYS A 193 -0.56 -17.55 0.95
N LEU A 194 -1.14 -16.80 0.02
CA LEU A 194 -1.99 -17.34 -1.03
C LEU A 194 -1.23 -17.53 -2.36
N GLY A 195 -0.10 -16.84 -2.55
CA GLY A 195 0.57 -16.81 -3.85
C GLY A 195 -0.25 -16.03 -4.88
N LEU A 196 -0.88 -14.94 -4.42
CA LEU A 196 -1.82 -14.08 -5.13
C LEU A 196 -1.42 -12.63 -4.92
#